data_AF-A0A934XPF6-F1
#
_entry.id   AF-A0A934XPF6-F1
#
_cell.length_a   1.000
_cell.length_b   1.000
_cell.length_c   1.000
_cell.angle_alpha   90.00
_cell.angle_beta   90.00
_cell.angle_gamma   90.00
#
_symmetry.space_group_name_H-M   'P 1'
#
loop_
_entity.id
_entity.type
_entity.pdbx_description
1 polymer ?
#
loop_
_entity_poly.entity_id
_entity_poly.type
_entity_poly.pdbx_seq_one_letter_code
_entity_poly.pdbx_strand_id
1 'polypeptide(L)'
;MTQLRLTELIHEPFHCLAESFGFSVVHAEDYPKDYGNAIVVLQSRVCRLRIIVERERVFVEVGSLQAPLDWAIHASHLWFDIGDVILFLTDGKTTWEYPFPDSDLRGAALIANQIESIAGELQPYIGEVLHLFEPEVFEEQRAGLLEYRQRQADKWLNSLYEKRRMADREAEL
;
A
#
# COMPACT_ATOMS: atom_id res chain seq x y z
N MET A 1 -10.80 -17.00 -21.38
CA MET A 1 -9.75 -16.10 -20.90
C MET A 1 -9.19 -16.71 -19.63
N THR A 2 -7.89 -17.00 -19.59
CA THR A 2 -7.22 -17.52 -18.39
C THR A 2 -7.12 -16.39 -17.39
N GLN A 3 -7.62 -16.58 -16.18
CA GLN A 3 -7.48 -15.61 -15.11
C GLN A 3 -6.03 -15.63 -14.63
N LEU A 4 -5.26 -14.59 -14.95
CA LEU A 4 -3.92 -14.37 -14.40
C LEU A 4 -4.04 -14.21 -12.89
N ARG A 5 -3.19 -14.91 -12.14
CA ARG A 5 -3.15 -14.82 -10.68
C ARG A 5 -2.31 -13.62 -10.27
N LEU A 6 -2.70 -12.92 -9.21
CA LEU A 6 -1.92 -11.76 -8.73
C LEU A 6 -0.46 -12.15 -8.41
N THR A 7 -0.25 -13.37 -7.91
CA THR A 7 1.08 -13.93 -7.65
C THR A 7 1.99 -13.97 -8.88
N GLU A 8 1.42 -14.14 -10.07
CA GLU A 8 2.17 -14.16 -11.33
C GLU A 8 2.57 -12.73 -11.75
N LEU A 9 1.68 -11.76 -11.51
CA LEU A 9 1.91 -10.35 -11.87
C LEU A 9 2.95 -9.67 -10.97
N ILE A 10 3.08 -10.10 -9.71
CA ILE A 10 4.03 -9.48 -8.78
C ILE A 10 5.44 -10.07 -8.86
N HIS A 11 5.63 -11.24 -9.47
CA HIS A 11 6.87 -12.00 -9.34
C HIS A 11 8.07 -11.24 -9.90
N GLU A 12 7.94 -10.67 -11.11
CA GLU A 12 9.03 -9.95 -11.76
C GLU A 12 9.25 -8.54 -11.16
N PRO A 13 8.21 -7.68 -10.98
CA PRO A 13 8.42 -6.35 -10.41
C PRO A 13 8.99 -6.38 -8.98
N PHE A 14 8.57 -7.35 -8.17
CA PHE A 14 9.03 -7.50 -6.79
C PHE A 14 10.21 -8.47 -6.64
N HIS A 15 10.81 -8.91 -7.75
CA HIS A 15 12.00 -9.77 -7.73
C HIS A 15 13.16 -9.11 -6.97
N CYS A 16 13.33 -7.78 -7.15
CA CYS A 16 14.34 -7.01 -6.42
C CYS A 16 14.13 -7.07 -4.90
N LEU A 17 12.89 -7.11 -4.41
CA LEU A 17 12.57 -7.26 -2.99
C LEU A 17 12.97 -8.63 -2.47
N ALA A 18 12.77 -9.68 -3.27
CA ALA A 18 13.18 -11.02 -2.91
C ALA A 18 14.71 -11.14 -2.83
N GLU A 19 15.43 -10.72 -3.88
CA GLU A 19 16.89 -10.88 -3.96
C GLU A 19 17.65 -9.96 -3.01
N SER A 20 17.26 -8.68 -2.92
CA SER A 20 18.03 -7.67 -2.18
C SER A 20 17.61 -7.56 -0.72
N PHE A 21 16.36 -7.92 -0.39
CA PHE A 21 15.77 -7.67 0.92
C PHE A 21 15.14 -8.91 1.57
N GLY A 22 15.25 -10.07 0.92
CA GLY A 22 14.84 -11.35 1.48
C GLY A 22 13.33 -11.51 1.65
N PHE A 23 12.53 -10.80 0.85
CA PHE A 23 11.08 -11.00 0.84
C PHE A 23 10.69 -12.33 0.21
N SER A 24 9.66 -12.97 0.74
CA SER A 24 9.05 -14.17 0.18
C SER A 24 7.52 -14.12 0.28
N VAL A 25 6.82 -14.71 -0.69
CA VAL A 25 5.34 -14.81 -0.64
C VAL A 25 4.95 -15.76 0.50
N VAL A 26 4.21 -15.27 1.49
CA VAL A 26 3.70 -16.06 2.63
C VAL A 26 2.20 -16.26 2.59
N HIS A 27 1.48 -15.45 1.81
CA HIS A 27 0.05 -15.58 1.61
C HIS A 27 -0.35 -14.99 0.26
N ALA A 28 -1.35 -15.61 -0.37
CA ALA A 28 -1.96 -15.11 -1.59
C ALA A 28 -3.40 -15.60 -1.65
N GLU A 29 -4.31 -14.70 -2.00
CA GLU A 29 -5.72 -15.01 -2.14
C GLU A 29 -6.34 -14.16 -3.25
N ASP A 30 -7.05 -14.80 -4.17
CA ASP A 30 -7.75 -14.15 -5.27
C ASP A 30 -9.27 -14.28 -5.06
N TYR A 31 -10.00 -13.18 -5.25
CA TYR A 31 -11.47 -13.12 -5.18
C TYR A 31 -12.05 -12.75 -6.56
N PRO A 32 -12.06 -13.69 -7.53
CA PRO A 32 -12.53 -13.44 -8.90
C PRO A 32 -13.93 -12.82 -8.99
N LYS A 33 -14.81 -13.18 -8.04
CA LYS A 33 -16.24 -12.83 -8.07
C LYS A 33 -16.51 -11.46 -7.46
N ASP A 34 -15.56 -10.91 -6.70
CA ASP A 34 -15.68 -9.64 -5.99
C ASP A 34 -14.85 -8.58 -6.69
N TYR A 35 -15.24 -8.22 -7.91
CA TYR A 35 -14.59 -7.14 -8.70
C TYR A 35 -13.10 -7.36 -9.01
N GLY A 36 -12.64 -8.61 -9.04
CA GLY A 36 -11.25 -8.92 -9.30
C GLY A 36 -10.32 -8.54 -8.14
N ASN A 37 -10.85 -8.51 -6.92
CA ASN A 37 -10.05 -8.24 -5.74
C ASN A 37 -9.03 -9.37 -5.50
N ALA A 38 -7.85 -9.01 -5.02
CA ALA A 38 -6.81 -9.98 -4.70
C ALA A 38 -5.86 -9.41 -3.65
N ILE A 39 -5.19 -10.29 -2.93
CA ILE A 39 -4.18 -9.95 -1.93
C ILE A 39 -2.97 -10.85 -2.14
N VAL A 40 -1.78 -10.27 -2.05
CA VAL A 40 -0.56 -11.03 -1.84
C VAL A 40 0.24 -10.41 -0.70
N VAL A 41 0.66 -11.24 0.25
CA VAL A 41 1.53 -10.84 1.35
C VAL A 41 2.92 -11.37 1.13
N LEU A 42 3.88 -10.45 1.07
CA LEU A 42 5.30 -10.71 1.10
C LEU A 42 5.80 -10.53 2.53
N GLN A 43 6.75 -11.34 2.96
CA GLN A 43 7.35 -11.26 4.28
C GLN A 43 8.87 -11.24 4.18
N SER A 44 9.50 -10.29 4.87
CA SER A 44 10.93 -10.25 5.13
C SER A 44 11.24 -10.79 6.53
N ARG A 45 12.47 -10.62 7.01
CA ARG A 45 12.84 -10.95 8.39
C ARG A 45 12.16 -10.06 9.44
N VAL A 46 11.73 -8.85 9.08
CA VAL A 46 11.32 -7.82 10.06
C VAL A 46 9.90 -7.30 9.84
N CYS A 47 9.38 -7.36 8.61
CA CYS A 47 8.06 -6.84 8.28
C CYS A 47 7.32 -7.70 7.25
N ARG A 48 6.06 -7.33 7.02
CA ARG A 48 5.22 -7.83 5.94
C ARG A 48 4.83 -6.68 5.03
N LEU A 49 4.84 -6.92 3.73
CA LEU A 49 4.21 -6.07 2.73
C LEU A 49 2.96 -6.76 2.22
N ARG A 50 1.85 -6.03 2.13
CA ARG A 50 0.57 -6.51 1.64
C ARG A 50 0.20 -5.71 0.40
N ILE A 51 0.20 -6.40 -0.74
CA ILE A 51 -0.22 -5.86 -2.02
C ILE A 51 -1.69 -6.20 -2.19
N ILE A 52 -2.52 -5.18 -2.32
CA ILE A 52 -3.97 -5.28 -2.41
C ILE A 52 -4.40 -4.82 -3.79
N VAL A 53 -5.17 -5.65 -4.48
CA VAL A 53 -5.92 -5.23 -5.65
C VAL A 53 -7.37 -5.07 -5.24
N GLU A 54 -7.92 -3.86 -5.42
CA GLU A 54 -9.33 -3.57 -5.23
C GLU A 54 -9.86 -2.78 -6.43
N ARG A 55 -10.84 -3.34 -7.16
CA ARG A 55 -11.46 -2.68 -8.34
C ARG A 55 -10.42 -2.14 -9.33
N GLU A 56 -9.49 -3.00 -9.74
CA GLU A 56 -8.36 -2.69 -10.65
C GLU A 56 -7.36 -1.65 -10.11
N ARG A 57 -7.43 -1.25 -8.83
CA ARG A 57 -6.44 -0.39 -8.19
C ARG A 57 -5.51 -1.20 -7.32
N VAL A 58 -4.22 -0.84 -7.35
CA VAL A 58 -3.20 -1.49 -6.53
C VAL A 58 -2.85 -0.60 -5.35
N PHE A 59 -2.95 -1.15 -4.15
CA PHE A 59 -2.50 -0.52 -2.92
C PHE A 59 -1.41 -1.39 -2.30
N VAL A 60 -0.53 -0.75 -1.53
CA VAL A 60 0.55 -1.45 -0.82
C VAL A 60 0.57 -0.94 0.60
N GLU A 61 0.53 -1.87 1.53
CA GLU A 61 0.64 -1.60 2.95
C GLU A 61 1.82 -2.36 3.54
N VAL A 62 2.32 -1.88 4.67
CA VAL A 62 3.37 -2.51 5.45
C VAL A 62 2.91 -2.69 6.89
N GLY A 63 3.31 -3.80 7.50
CA GLY A 63 2.99 -4.13 8.88
C GLY A 63 4.13 -4.90 9.53
N SER A 64 4.12 -4.96 10.85
CA SER A 64 5.04 -5.83 11.59
C SER A 64 4.72 -7.31 11.32
N LEU A 65 5.58 -8.22 11.77
CA LEU A 65 5.32 -9.66 11.66
C LEU A 65 4.07 -10.14 12.43
N GLN A 66 3.46 -9.29 13.26
CA GLN A 66 2.20 -9.57 13.95
C GLN A 66 0.97 -9.23 13.11
N ALA A 67 1.12 -8.45 12.03
CA ALA A 67 0.03 -8.07 11.15
C ALA A 67 -0.56 -9.30 10.45
N PRO A 68 -1.90 -9.50 10.43
CA PRO A 68 -2.51 -10.73 9.93
C PRO A 68 -2.24 -10.95 8.44
N LEU A 69 -2.19 -12.21 8.00
CA LEU A 69 -1.94 -12.53 6.59
C LEU A 69 -3.17 -12.33 5.69
N ASP A 70 -4.36 -12.30 6.27
CA ASP A 70 -5.65 -12.24 5.57
C ASP A 70 -6.25 -10.82 5.59
N TRP A 71 -7.51 -10.73 5.13
CA TRP A 71 -8.32 -9.51 5.12
C TRP A 71 -8.92 -9.13 6.48
N ALA A 72 -8.40 -9.66 7.60
CA ALA A 72 -8.97 -9.42 8.93
C ALA A 72 -9.14 -7.92 9.26
N ILE A 73 -10.39 -7.45 9.16
CA ILE A 73 -10.78 -6.05 9.41
C ILE A 73 -10.41 -5.59 10.83
N HIS A 74 -10.48 -6.49 11.81
CA HIS A 74 -10.22 -6.18 13.22
C HIS A 74 -8.75 -5.85 13.52
N ALA A 75 -7.84 -6.13 12.59
CA ALA A 75 -6.41 -5.88 12.72
C ALA A 75 -5.89 -4.86 11.69
N SER A 76 -6.77 -4.04 11.10
CA SER A 76 -6.39 -2.94 10.21
C SER A 76 -5.41 -1.94 10.84
N HIS A 77 -5.42 -1.79 12.16
CA HIS A 77 -4.49 -0.93 12.89
C HIS A 77 -3.02 -1.43 12.85
N LEU A 78 -2.77 -2.67 12.43
CA LEU A 78 -1.43 -3.24 12.28
C LEU A 78 -0.83 -3.03 10.89
N TRP A 79 -1.66 -2.59 9.93
CA TRP A 79 -1.27 -2.28 8.56
C TRP A 79 -1.20 -0.78 8.36
N PHE A 80 -0.12 -0.30 7.77
CA PHE A 80 0.16 1.11 7.45
C PHE A 80 0.22 1.25 5.94
N ASP A 81 -0.48 2.23 5.38
CA ASP A 81 -0.31 2.61 3.97
C ASP A 81 1.16 2.93 3.70
N ILE A 82 1.73 2.38 2.62
CA ILE A 82 3.16 2.56 2.35
C ILE A 82 3.50 4.03 2.07
N GLY A 83 2.57 4.78 1.48
CA GLY A 83 2.73 6.20 1.22
C GLY A 83 2.82 7.00 2.52
N ASP A 84 1.95 6.72 3.48
CA ASP A 84 2.01 7.33 4.81
C ASP A 84 3.35 7.05 5.51
N VAL A 85 3.88 5.81 5.38
CA VAL A 85 5.18 5.43 5.96
C VAL A 85 6.33 6.17 5.29
N ILE A 86 6.35 6.26 3.96
CA ILE A 86 7.38 6.98 3.21
C ILE A 86 7.34 8.48 3.54
N LEU A 87 6.14 9.06 3.61
CA LEU A 87 5.98 10.46 4.01
C LEU A 87 6.42 10.70 5.46
N PHE A 88 6.17 9.75 6.37
CA PHE A 88 6.68 9.81 7.74
C PHE A 88 8.23 9.78 7.77
N LEU A 89 8.86 8.82 7.08
CA LEU A 89 10.31 8.66 7.02
C LEU A 89 11.04 9.87 6.42
N THR A 90 10.38 10.57 5.50
CA THR A 90 10.97 11.71 4.80
C THR A 90 10.57 13.07 5.39
N ASP A 91 9.88 13.11 6.54
CA ASP A 91 9.27 14.33 7.09
C ASP A 91 8.37 15.08 6.09
N GLY A 92 7.74 14.37 5.16
CA GLY A 92 6.94 14.93 4.07
C GLY A 92 7.73 15.71 3.03
N LYS A 93 9.06 15.53 2.97
CA LYS A 93 9.92 16.15 1.93
C LYS A 93 9.76 15.49 0.57
N THR A 94 9.25 14.26 0.54
CA THR A 94 8.86 13.57 -0.70
C THR A 94 7.35 13.63 -0.91
N THR A 95 6.92 13.31 -2.11
CA THR A 95 5.53 13.03 -2.45
C THR A 95 5.41 11.55 -2.78
N TRP A 96 4.41 10.89 -2.21
CA TRP A 96 3.99 9.56 -2.65
C TRP A 96 2.60 9.66 -3.25
N GLU A 97 2.46 9.26 -4.49
CA GLU A 97 1.18 9.18 -5.17
C GLU A 97 1.07 7.81 -5.80
N TYR A 98 -0.03 7.10 -5.53
CA TYR A 98 -0.25 5.84 -6.21
C TYR A 98 -0.41 6.13 -7.72
N PRO A 99 0.37 5.45 -8.56
CA PRO A 99 0.29 5.63 -10.00
C PRO A 99 -1.07 5.11 -10.46
N PHE A 100 -2.01 6.01 -10.71
CA PHE A 100 -3.27 5.71 -11.36
C PHE A 100 -3.16 6.21 -12.79
N PRO A 101 -2.53 5.45 -13.71
CA PRO A 101 -2.25 5.95 -15.03
C PRO A 101 -3.56 6.25 -15.77
N ASP A 102 -3.68 7.45 -16.31
CA ASP A 102 -4.64 7.78 -17.37
C ASP A 102 -4.20 7.02 -18.64
N SER A 103 -4.45 5.73 -18.65
CA SER A 103 -4.07 4.83 -19.75
C SER A 103 -5.31 4.13 -20.31
N ASP A 104 -5.19 3.73 -21.57
CA ASP A 104 -6.17 2.87 -22.23
C ASP A 104 -6.08 1.41 -21.75
N LEU A 105 -5.14 1.09 -20.84
CA LEU A 105 -4.99 -0.25 -20.27
C LEU A 105 -6.18 -0.59 -19.37
N ARG A 106 -6.55 -1.87 -19.33
CA ARG A 106 -7.63 -2.40 -18.51
C ARG A 106 -7.25 -3.77 -17.94
N GLY A 107 -7.92 -4.20 -16.87
CA GLY A 107 -7.74 -5.52 -16.26
C GLY A 107 -6.30 -5.80 -15.87
N ALA A 108 -5.82 -7.01 -16.18
CA ALA A 108 -4.50 -7.50 -15.77
C ALA A 108 -3.34 -6.62 -16.27
N ALA A 109 -3.44 -6.01 -17.46
CA ALA A 109 -2.37 -5.16 -17.99
C ALA A 109 -2.26 -3.84 -17.21
N LEU A 110 -3.39 -3.27 -16.81
CA LEU A 110 -3.43 -2.07 -15.96
C LEU A 110 -2.89 -2.38 -14.55
N ILE A 111 -3.25 -3.53 -13.99
CA ILE A 111 -2.75 -3.97 -12.68
C ILE A 111 -1.23 -4.21 -12.72
N ALA A 112 -0.74 -4.90 -13.75
CA ALA A 112 0.70 -5.16 -13.92
C ALA A 112 1.51 -3.85 -14.01
N ASN A 113 1.02 -2.87 -14.77
CA ASN A 113 1.68 -1.57 -14.90
C ASN A 113 1.71 -0.81 -13.57
N GLN A 114 0.63 -0.82 -12.80
CA GLN A 114 0.60 -0.23 -11.45
C GLN A 114 1.59 -0.91 -10.50
N ILE A 115 1.64 -2.25 -10.50
CA ILE A 115 2.59 -3.03 -9.69
C ILE A 115 4.03 -2.65 -10.04
N GLU A 116 4.35 -2.55 -11.33
CA GLU A 116 5.68 -2.17 -11.81
C GLU A 116 6.07 -0.76 -11.37
N SER A 117 5.18 0.21 -11.56
CA SER A 117 5.40 1.59 -11.12
C SER A 117 5.59 1.69 -9.60
N ILE A 118 4.73 1.04 -8.82
CA ILE A 118 4.83 1.03 -7.36
C ILE A 118 6.13 0.38 -6.90
N ALA A 119 6.53 -0.75 -7.50
CA ALA A 119 7.78 -1.42 -7.16
C ALA A 119 9.01 -0.53 -7.43
N GLY A 120 9.02 0.17 -8.58
CA GLY A 120 10.08 1.12 -8.93
C GLY A 120 10.15 2.32 -7.98
N GLU A 121 9.00 2.89 -7.60
CA GLU A 121 8.93 4.01 -6.65
C GLU A 121 9.27 3.62 -5.22
N LEU A 122 8.93 2.39 -4.81
CA LEU A 122 9.22 1.86 -3.47
C LEU A 122 10.70 1.53 -3.27
N GLN A 123 11.40 1.13 -4.34
CA GLN A 123 12.79 0.66 -4.29
C GLN A 123 13.76 1.56 -3.50
N PRO A 124 13.80 2.90 -3.69
CA PRO A 124 14.73 3.75 -2.93
C PRO A 124 14.43 3.83 -1.43
N TYR A 125 13.20 3.53 -1.00
CA TYR A 125 12.76 3.68 0.39
C TYR A 125 12.76 2.37 1.18
N ILE A 126 12.80 1.22 0.50
CA ILE A 126 12.57 -0.07 1.16
C ILE A 126 13.58 -0.38 2.28
N GLY A 127 14.82 0.09 2.18
CA GLY A 127 15.81 -0.07 3.24
C GLY A 127 15.41 0.65 4.53
N GLU A 128 14.93 1.89 4.42
CA GLU A 128 14.44 2.68 5.56
C GLU A 128 13.13 2.11 6.12
N VAL A 129 12.24 1.64 5.24
CA VAL A 129 11.02 0.93 5.64
C VAL A 129 11.36 -0.33 6.45
N LEU A 130 12.33 -1.13 6.01
CA LEU A 130 12.75 -2.31 6.76
C LEU A 130 13.32 -1.94 8.13
N HIS A 131 14.19 -0.92 8.18
CA HIS A 131 14.76 -0.45 9.45
C HIS A 131 13.69 0.05 10.41
N LEU A 132 12.69 0.80 9.94
CA LEU A 132 11.57 1.28 10.76
C LEU A 132 10.80 0.14 11.43
N PHE A 133 10.68 -1.00 10.75
CA PHE A 133 9.96 -2.17 11.25
C PHE A 133 10.85 -3.20 11.97
N GLU A 134 12.13 -2.89 12.21
CA GLU A 134 12.93 -3.65 13.18
C GLU A 134 12.27 -3.55 14.56
N PRO A 135 12.19 -4.64 15.36
CA PRO A 135 11.37 -4.67 16.57
C PRO A 135 11.64 -3.50 17.53
N GLU A 136 12.91 -3.21 17.80
CA GLU A 136 13.33 -2.14 18.70
C GLU A 136 12.98 -0.76 18.16
N VAL A 137 13.25 -0.52 16.87
CA VAL A 137 12.98 0.76 16.19
C VAL A 137 11.48 1.00 16.10
N PHE A 138 10.71 -0.03 15.74
CA PHE A 138 9.27 0.08 15.59
C PHE A 138 8.62 0.39 16.93
N GLU A 139 8.99 -0.28 18.02
CA GLU A 139 8.42 0.01 19.34
C GLU A 139 8.70 1.45 19.79
N GLU A 140 9.87 2.01 19.46
CA GLU A 140 10.18 3.42 19.74
C GLU A 140 9.41 4.41 18.85
N GLN A 141 9.26 4.11 17.55
CA GLN A 141 8.70 5.02 16.56
C GLN A 141 7.18 4.87 16.36
N ARG A 142 6.58 3.77 16.83
CA ARG A 142 5.19 3.40 16.55
C ARG A 142 4.20 4.49 16.95
N ALA A 143 4.40 5.12 18.11
CA ALA A 143 3.52 6.19 18.56
C ALA A 143 3.54 7.38 17.60
N GLY A 144 4.72 7.77 17.12
CA GLY A 144 4.89 8.84 16.14
C GLY A 144 4.26 8.51 14.78
N LEU A 145 4.43 7.27 14.30
CA LEU A 145 3.82 6.82 13.06
C LEU A 145 2.28 6.77 13.15
N LEU A 146 1.73 6.34 14.28
CA LEU A 146 0.28 6.34 14.52
C LEU A 146 -0.28 7.78 14.58
N GLU A 147 0.41 8.68 15.28
CA GLU A 147 0.01 10.10 15.31
C GLU A 147 0.07 10.70 13.91
N TYR A 148 1.12 10.39 13.14
CA TYR A 148 1.26 10.86 11.76
C TYR A 148 0.08 10.42 10.90
N ARG A 149 -0.26 9.12 10.93
CA ARG A 149 -1.42 8.57 10.21
C ARG A 149 -2.71 9.28 10.59
N GLN A 150 -2.95 9.50 11.90
CA GLN A 150 -4.14 10.19 12.35
C GLN A 150 -4.22 11.62 11.78
N ARG A 151 -3.10 12.35 11.79
CA ARG A 151 -3.05 13.70 11.19
C ARG A 151 -3.33 13.70 9.69
N GLN A 152 -2.89 12.68 8.95
CA GLN A 152 -3.22 12.55 7.52
C GLN A 152 -4.70 12.26 7.30
N ALA A 153 -5.28 11.36 8.10
CA ALA A 153 -6.71 11.08 8.05
C ALA A 153 -7.55 12.33 8.35
N ASP A 154 -7.18 13.12 9.35
CA ASP A 154 -7.87 14.35 9.72
C ASP A 154 -7.78 15.41 8.61
N LYS A 155 -6.60 15.58 8.00
CA LYS A 155 -6.41 16.46 6.84
C LYS A 155 -7.31 16.06 5.67
N TRP A 156 -7.36 14.77 5.35
CA TRP A 156 -8.18 14.26 4.26
C TRP A 156 -9.68 14.48 4.53
N LEU A 157 -10.15 14.17 5.74
CA LEU A 157 -11.53 14.41 6.14
C LEU A 157 -11.90 15.89 6.04
N ASN A 158 -11.05 16.79 6.53
CA ASN A 158 -11.27 18.24 6.43
C ASN A 158 -11.34 18.70 4.97
N SER A 159 -10.48 18.20 4.09
CA SER A 159 -10.52 18.51 2.65
C SER A 159 -11.84 18.09 2.01
N LEU A 160 -12.38 16.92 2.39
CA LEU A 160 -13.68 16.47 1.89
C LEU A 160 -14.84 17.36 2.36
N TYR A 161 -14.83 17.77 3.63
CA TYR A 161 -15.84 18.69 4.16
C TYR A 161 -15.81 20.04 3.43
N GLU A 162 -14.63 20.58 3.16
CA GLU A 162 -14.47 21.83 2.43
C GLU A 162 -14.97 21.71 0.99
N LYS A 163 -14.58 20.64 0.27
CA LYS A 163 -15.06 20.37 -1.10
C LYS A 163 -16.58 20.26 -1.16
N ARG A 164 -17.18 19.54 -0.22
CA ARG A 164 -18.64 19.41 -0.13
C ARG A 164 -19.32 20.75 0.13
N ARG A 165 -18.82 21.53 1.08
CA ARG A 165 -19.35 22.86 1.40
C ARG A 165 -19.29 23.82 0.21
N MET A 166 -18.24 23.74 -0.60
CA MET A 166 -18.11 24.55 -1.82
C MET A 166 -19.12 24.12 -2.89
N ALA A 167 -19.27 22.82 -3.12
CA ALA A 167 -20.27 22.29 -4.07
C ALA A 167 -21.71 22.67 -3.68
N ASP A 168 -22.04 22.62 -2.39
CA ASP A 168 -23.38 23.00 -1.90
C ASP A 168 -23.64 24.50 -2.14
N ARG A 169 -22.64 25.37 -1.96
CA ARG A 169 -22.76 26.82 -2.26
C ARG A 169 -22.91 27.12 -3.74
N GLU A 170 -22.23 26.38 -4.60
CA GLU A 170 -22.34 26.54 -6.05
C GLU A 170 -23.71 26.11 -6.58
N ALA A 171 -24.35 25.12 -5.94
CA ALA A 171 -25.69 24.67 -6.31
C ALA A 171 -26.82 25.64 -5.90
N GLU A 172 -26.54 26.59 -5.00
CA GLU A 172 -27.49 27.62 -4.54
C GLU A 172 -27.46 28.91 -5.38
N LEU A 173 -26.53 29.04 -6.32
CA LEU A 173 -26.34 30.18 -7.23
C LEU A 173 -26.95 29.91 -8.63
#